data_AF-A0A846SQX2-F1
#
_entry.id   AF-A0A846SQX2-F1
#
_cell.length_a   1.000
_cell.length_b   1.000
_cell.length_c   1.000
_cell.angle_alpha   90.00
_cell.angle_beta   90.00
_cell.angle_gamma   90.00
#
_symmetry.space_group_name_H-M   'P 1'
#
loop_
_entity.id
_entity.type
_entity.pdbx_description
1 polymer ?
#
loop_
_entity_poly.entity_id
_entity_poly.type
_entity_poly.pdbx_seq_one_letter_code
_entity_poly.pdbx_strand_id
1 'polypeptide(L)'
;MPMITIVSLTEPGQALAERLLAVLPDAEHLYRPQPFQEVVRERFLAGHRLILLCAVGIVVRTLGPVLRDKYRDPAVLVLDEHGRFVVPVLSGHEGGANEWARQISEWLGAQAVITGAQRYTQPLLVAGLGCNRGCPLERLLALLDQTLINHGLQRSELQGLASIELKQDEAGLHQLAERLQLPIHFYPAAVLAEYGDRLSRKSEIVFRETGCYGVAEAAALAHAERLIDHRYRAELIVPKQKKCRCHAGHCQSVCQSLRRL
;
A
#
# COMPACT_ATOMS: atom_id res chain seq x y z
N MET A 1 8.56 -22.76 2.60
CA MET A 1 7.81 -21.68 3.27
C MET A 1 8.18 -21.70 4.75
N PRO A 2 8.22 -20.56 5.46
CA PRO A 2 8.49 -20.57 6.90
C PRO A 2 7.38 -21.36 7.61
N MET A 3 7.75 -22.27 8.52
CA MET A 3 6.79 -23.09 9.26
C MET A 3 5.98 -22.21 10.22
N ILE A 4 4.73 -22.59 10.47
CA ILE A 4 3.82 -21.86 11.37
C ILE A 4 3.64 -22.69 12.64
N THR A 5 3.79 -22.06 13.80
CA THR A 5 3.47 -22.66 15.10
C THR A 5 2.33 -21.91 15.75
N ILE A 6 1.26 -22.62 16.08
CA ILE A 6 0.15 -22.13 16.88
C ILE A 6 0.35 -22.61 18.32
N VAL A 7 0.22 -21.74 19.32
CA VAL A 7 0.32 -22.11 20.73
C VAL A 7 -0.93 -21.64 21.46
N SER A 8 -1.59 -22.54 22.20
CA SER A 8 -2.74 -22.19 23.04
C SER A 8 -2.55 -22.60 24.49
N LEU A 9 -3.13 -21.82 25.41
CA LEU A 9 -3.00 -22.04 26.86
C LEU A 9 -4.32 -22.45 27.53
N THR A 10 -5.46 -22.25 26.87
CA THR A 10 -6.80 -22.53 27.40
C THR A 10 -7.55 -23.50 26.47
N GLU A 11 -8.60 -24.14 26.98
CA GLU A 11 -9.46 -25.01 26.18
C GLU A 11 -10.18 -24.26 25.05
N PRO A 12 -10.77 -23.05 25.27
CA PRO A 12 -11.30 -22.26 24.16
C PRO A 12 -10.22 -21.91 23.12
N GLY A 13 -9.01 -21.58 23.58
CA GLY A 13 -7.87 -21.34 22.70
C GLY A 13 -7.49 -22.58 21.89
N GLN A 14 -7.54 -23.79 22.46
CA GLN A 14 -7.32 -25.03 21.72
C GLN A 14 -8.37 -25.23 20.61
N ALA A 15 -9.66 -25.04 20.92
CA ALA A 15 -10.71 -25.14 19.90
C ALA A 15 -10.51 -24.10 18.76
N LEU A 16 -10.04 -22.90 19.09
CA LEU A 16 -9.69 -21.89 18.09
C LEU A 16 -8.46 -22.29 17.25
N ALA A 17 -7.45 -22.91 17.87
CA ALA A 17 -6.29 -23.44 17.14
C ALA A 17 -6.69 -24.52 16.13
N GLU A 18 -7.60 -25.43 16.51
CA GLU A 18 -8.12 -26.48 15.62
C GLU A 18 -8.84 -25.89 14.39
N ARG A 19 -9.61 -24.81 14.58
CA ARG A 19 -10.21 -24.06 13.45
C ARG A 19 -9.14 -23.45 12.54
N LEU A 20 -8.06 -22.92 13.10
CA LEU A 20 -6.96 -22.34 12.33
C LEU A 20 -6.19 -23.41 11.54
N LEU A 21 -5.99 -24.60 12.10
CA LEU A 21 -5.33 -25.72 11.39
C LEU A 21 -6.09 -26.14 10.12
N ALA A 22 -7.41 -25.99 10.09
CA ALA A 22 -8.22 -26.29 8.89
C ALA A 22 -7.91 -25.36 7.69
N VAL A 23 -7.45 -24.13 7.96
CA VAL A 23 -7.08 -23.13 6.94
C VAL A 23 -5.57 -22.93 6.80
N LEU A 24 -4.79 -23.50 7.71
CA LEU A 24 -3.33 -23.49 7.73
C LEU A 24 -2.81 -24.94 7.83
N PRO A 25 -2.86 -25.73 6.75
CA PRO A 25 -2.58 -27.17 6.80
C PRO A 25 -1.13 -27.52 7.18
N ASP A 26 -0.18 -26.60 6.97
CA ASP A 26 1.24 -26.79 7.31
C ASP A 26 1.60 -26.25 8.70
N ALA A 27 0.62 -25.81 9.50
CA ALA A 27 0.86 -25.33 10.85
C ALA A 27 0.90 -26.47 11.87
N GLU A 28 1.82 -26.40 12.82
CA GLU A 28 1.77 -27.22 14.03
C GLU A 28 0.98 -26.51 15.14
N HIS A 29 0.40 -27.28 16.05
CA HIS A 29 -0.26 -26.75 17.26
C HIS A 29 0.36 -27.35 18.52
N LEU A 30 0.76 -26.48 19.44
CA LEU A 30 1.29 -26.83 20.75
C LEU A 30 0.30 -26.40 21.83
N TYR A 31 -0.34 -27.36 22.48
CA TYR A 31 -1.27 -27.10 23.58
C TYR A 31 -0.55 -27.11 24.93
N ARG A 32 -0.61 -25.99 25.66
CA ARG A 32 -0.02 -25.79 27.00
C ARG A 32 1.43 -26.32 27.11
N PRO A 33 2.35 -25.93 26.20
CA PRO A 33 3.72 -26.44 26.24
C PRO A 33 4.43 -26.05 27.54
N GLN A 34 5.27 -26.96 28.04
CA GLN A 34 6.09 -26.75 29.23
C GLN A 34 7.53 -27.21 28.97
N PRO A 35 8.54 -26.40 29.34
CA PRO A 35 8.46 -25.02 29.82
C PRO A 35 8.01 -24.05 28.70
N PHE A 36 6.97 -23.25 28.96
CA PHE A 36 6.32 -22.42 27.92
C PHE A 36 7.30 -21.47 27.22
N GLN A 37 8.14 -20.76 27.99
CA GLN A 37 8.99 -19.72 27.41
C GLN A 37 10.05 -20.31 26.49
N GLU A 38 10.65 -21.42 26.91
CA GLU A 38 11.70 -22.15 26.21
C GLU A 38 11.17 -22.68 24.88
N VAL A 39 10.02 -23.35 24.89
CA VAL A 39 9.41 -23.92 23.68
C VAL A 39 9.04 -22.83 22.67
N VAL A 40 8.45 -21.73 23.14
CA VAL A 40 8.08 -20.60 22.26
C VAL A 40 9.33 -19.93 21.68
N ARG A 41 10.38 -19.72 22.48
CA ARG A 41 11.65 -19.15 22.03
C ARG A 41 12.36 -20.06 21.02
N GLU A 42 12.33 -21.37 21.22
CA GLU A 42 12.93 -22.34 20.31
C GLU A 42 12.30 -22.23 18.92
N ARG A 43 10.95 -22.21 18.84
CA ARG A 43 10.23 -22.07 17.57
C ARG A 43 10.48 -20.72 16.90
N PHE A 44 10.48 -19.64 17.69
CA PHE A 44 10.84 -18.31 17.19
C PHE A 44 12.25 -18.28 16.59
N LEU A 45 13.25 -18.80 17.30
CA LEU A 45 14.65 -18.84 16.86
C LEU A 45 14.88 -19.77 15.67
N ALA A 46 14.06 -20.81 15.52
CA ALA A 46 14.01 -21.67 14.35
C ALA A 46 13.36 -21.00 13.11
N GLY A 47 12.89 -19.75 13.24
CA GLY A 47 12.31 -18.99 12.14
C GLY A 47 10.82 -19.23 11.92
N HIS A 48 10.13 -19.87 12.87
CA HIS A 48 8.70 -20.12 12.75
C HIS A 48 7.92 -18.81 12.87
N ARG A 49 6.89 -18.66 12.04
CA ARG A 49 5.87 -17.63 12.25
C ARG A 49 4.95 -18.11 13.36
N LEU A 50 4.65 -17.25 14.33
CA LEU A 50 3.93 -17.67 15.54
C LEU A 50 2.52 -17.08 15.59
N ILE A 51 1.55 -17.92 15.96
CA ILE A 51 0.22 -17.51 16.42
C ILE A 51 0.08 -17.91 17.89
N LEU A 52 0.01 -16.93 18.78
CA LEU A 52 -0.05 -17.18 20.23
C LEU A 52 -1.44 -16.79 20.76
N LEU A 53 -2.18 -17.79 21.24
CA LEU A 53 -3.54 -17.66 21.76
C LEU A 53 -3.48 -17.42 23.27
N CYS A 54 -3.10 -16.19 23.64
CA CYS A 54 -2.86 -15.77 25.02
C CYS A 54 -2.84 -14.25 25.15
N ALA A 55 -2.61 -13.73 26.36
CA ALA A 55 -2.44 -12.30 26.57
C ALA A 55 -1.13 -11.79 25.94
N VAL A 56 -1.18 -10.64 25.24
CA VAL A 56 -0.02 -9.98 24.61
C VAL A 56 1.16 -9.81 25.58
N GLY A 57 0.90 -9.50 26.85
CA GLY A 57 1.94 -9.33 27.86
C GLY A 57 2.78 -10.59 28.13
N ILE A 58 2.22 -11.79 27.93
CA ILE A 58 2.97 -13.06 28.01
C ILE A 58 3.97 -13.12 26.86
N VAL A 59 3.54 -12.76 25.66
CA VAL A 59 4.36 -12.80 24.44
C VAL A 59 5.52 -11.83 24.53
N VAL A 60 5.27 -10.57 24.94
CA VAL A 60 6.32 -9.55 25.09
C VAL A 60 7.40 -10.00 26.08
N ARG A 61 7.02 -10.53 27.24
CA ARG A 61 7.98 -11.04 28.25
C ARG A 61 8.72 -12.30 27.78
N THR A 62 8.06 -13.14 27.00
CA THR A 62 8.64 -14.39 26.50
C THR A 62 9.67 -14.13 25.41
N LEU A 63 9.33 -13.33 24.40
CA LEU A 63 10.17 -13.10 23.24
C LEU A 63 11.17 -11.95 23.41
N GLY A 64 10.89 -10.98 24.29
CA GLY A 64 11.76 -9.82 24.54
C GLY A 64 13.26 -10.13 24.64
N PRO A 65 13.69 -11.14 25.41
CA PRO A 65 15.11 -11.50 25.53
C PRO A 65 15.77 -12.07 24.27
N VAL A 66 15.01 -12.48 23.25
CA VAL A 66 15.52 -13.13 22.03
C VAL A 66 15.26 -12.33 20.75
N LEU A 67 14.69 -11.14 20.85
CA LEU A 67 14.48 -10.25 19.70
C LEU A 67 15.81 -9.76 19.14
N ARG A 68 15.91 -9.68 17.81
CA ARG A 68 17.08 -9.15 17.12
C ARG A 68 16.74 -7.85 16.41
N ASP A 69 15.95 -7.93 15.34
CA ASP A 69 15.49 -6.79 14.57
C ASP A 69 14.31 -7.16 13.67
N LYS A 70 13.52 -6.15 13.28
CA LYS A 70 12.28 -6.32 12.49
C LYS A 70 12.47 -6.92 11.08
N TYR A 71 13.69 -7.04 10.58
CA TYR A 71 14.00 -7.61 9.26
C TYR A 71 14.34 -9.10 9.34
N ARG A 72 14.78 -9.58 10.50
CA ARG A 72 15.18 -10.97 10.72
C ARG A 72 14.22 -11.75 11.59
N ASP A 73 13.57 -11.06 12.52
CA ASP A 73 12.64 -11.67 13.46
C ASP A 73 11.36 -12.15 12.73
N PRO A 74 10.89 -13.39 12.98
CA PRO A 74 9.65 -13.88 12.38
C PRO A 74 8.42 -13.06 12.74
N ALA A 75 7.39 -13.13 11.88
CA ALA A 75 6.08 -12.57 12.18
C ALA A 75 5.45 -13.26 13.39
N VAL A 76 4.91 -12.46 14.32
CA VAL A 76 4.19 -12.95 15.50
C VAL A 76 2.82 -12.29 15.60
N LEU A 77 1.78 -13.12 15.64
CA LEU A 77 0.40 -12.74 15.90
C LEU A 77 -0.01 -13.19 17.30
N VAL A 78 -0.85 -12.38 17.95
CA VAL A 78 -1.52 -12.71 19.21
C VAL A 78 -3.01 -12.59 19.03
N LEU A 79 -3.73 -13.64 19.45
CA LEU A 79 -5.18 -13.73 19.33
C LEU A 79 -5.78 -13.94 20.74
N ASP A 80 -6.95 -13.37 20.99
CA ASP A 80 -7.74 -13.75 22.16
C ASP A 80 -8.36 -15.13 21.96
N GLU A 81 -8.68 -15.83 23.05
CA GLU A 81 -9.14 -17.22 23.00
C GLU A 81 -10.50 -17.43 22.30
N HIS A 82 -11.24 -16.34 22.06
CA HIS A 82 -12.48 -16.35 21.29
C HIS A 82 -12.31 -15.90 19.83
N GLY A 83 -11.10 -15.50 19.42
CA GLY A 83 -10.81 -15.10 18.04
C GLY A 83 -11.53 -13.83 17.62
N ARG A 84 -11.74 -12.89 18.55
CA ARG A 84 -12.34 -11.57 18.27
C ARG A 84 -11.30 -10.59 17.75
N PHE A 85 -10.06 -10.73 18.18
CA PHE A 85 -8.97 -9.83 17.83
C PHE A 85 -7.76 -10.59 17.32
N VAL A 86 -7.15 -10.07 16.24
CA VAL A 86 -5.88 -10.55 15.70
C VAL A 86 -4.89 -9.39 15.78
N VAL A 87 -3.87 -9.53 16.62
CA VAL A 87 -2.92 -8.45 16.94
C VAL A 87 -1.53 -8.83 16.41
N PRO A 88 -0.99 -8.16 15.38
CA PRO A 88 0.41 -8.32 15.02
C PRO A 88 1.28 -7.65 16.08
N VAL A 89 2.21 -8.41 16.67
CA VAL A 89 3.08 -7.94 17.77
C VAL A 89 4.51 -7.71 17.30
N LEU A 90 5.03 -8.55 16.40
CA LEU A 90 6.39 -8.44 15.87
C LEU A 90 6.41 -8.50 14.35
N SER A 91 7.39 -7.81 13.76
CA SER A 91 7.68 -7.81 12.32
C SER A 91 6.47 -7.45 11.45
N GLY A 92 5.79 -6.36 11.81
CA GLY A 92 4.56 -5.82 11.20
C GLY A 92 4.61 -5.70 9.67
N HIS A 93 5.29 -4.69 9.14
CA HIS A 93 5.37 -4.45 7.70
C HIS A 93 6.37 -5.37 7.01
N GLU A 94 7.66 -5.22 7.35
CA GLU A 94 8.77 -5.90 6.67
C GLU A 94 8.69 -7.43 6.81
N GLY A 95 8.28 -7.95 7.98
CA GLY A 95 8.07 -9.39 8.18
C GLY A 95 6.67 -9.89 7.83
N GLY A 96 5.80 -9.03 7.31
CA GLY A 96 4.47 -9.40 6.82
C GLY A 96 3.43 -9.74 7.89
N ALA A 97 3.68 -9.45 9.18
CA ALA A 97 2.70 -9.75 10.23
C ALA A 97 1.40 -8.94 10.09
N ASN A 98 1.45 -7.71 9.57
CA ASN A 98 0.24 -6.90 9.35
C ASN A 98 -0.68 -7.53 8.30
N GLU A 99 -0.10 -7.99 7.20
CA GLU A 99 -0.87 -8.62 6.12
C GLU A 99 -1.41 -9.97 6.57
N TRP A 100 -0.59 -10.73 7.29
CA TRP A 100 -1.03 -11.98 7.87
C TRP A 100 -2.17 -11.80 8.88
N ALA A 101 -2.11 -10.75 9.70
CA ALA A 101 -3.19 -10.43 10.63
C ALA A 101 -4.51 -10.16 9.91
N ARG A 102 -4.49 -9.50 8.75
CA ARG A 102 -5.70 -9.29 7.93
C ARG A 102 -6.25 -10.60 7.38
N GLN A 103 -5.41 -11.44 6.81
CA GLN A 103 -5.81 -12.76 6.27
C GLN A 103 -6.44 -13.63 7.36
N ILE A 104 -5.79 -13.74 8.51
CA ILE A 104 -6.30 -14.51 9.64
C ILE A 104 -7.62 -13.91 10.17
N SER A 105 -7.72 -12.58 10.20
CA SER A 105 -8.95 -11.91 10.63
C SER A 105 -10.12 -12.18 9.70
N GLU A 106 -9.88 -12.17 8.40
CA GLU A 106 -10.89 -12.47 7.38
C GLU A 106 -11.43 -13.90 7.54
N TRP A 107 -10.55 -14.89 7.74
CA TRP A 107 -10.97 -16.28 7.94
C TRP A 107 -11.73 -16.49 9.25
N LEU A 108 -11.37 -15.76 10.31
CA LEU A 108 -12.02 -15.90 11.61
C LEU A 108 -13.27 -15.04 11.77
N GLY A 109 -13.50 -14.06 10.89
CA GLY A 109 -14.48 -12.99 11.13
C GLY A 109 -14.08 -12.08 12.30
N ALA A 110 -12.77 -11.93 12.54
CA ALA A 110 -12.19 -11.19 13.65
C ALA A 110 -11.84 -9.74 13.26
N GLN A 111 -11.52 -8.91 14.25
CA GLN A 111 -10.96 -7.59 14.05
C GLN A 111 -9.42 -7.62 14.07
N ALA A 112 -8.78 -7.22 12.96
CA ALA A 112 -7.34 -6.95 12.94
C ALA A 112 -7.03 -5.66 13.72
N VAL A 113 -6.19 -5.74 14.75
CA VAL A 113 -5.78 -4.58 15.57
C VAL A 113 -4.37 -4.15 15.18
N ILE A 114 -4.25 -3.45 14.05
CA ILE A 114 -2.97 -2.97 13.52
C ILE A 114 -2.70 -1.56 14.05
N THR A 115 -1.67 -1.42 14.88
CA THR A 115 -1.32 -0.14 15.53
C THR A 115 -0.08 0.55 14.93
N GLY A 116 0.67 -0.15 14.08
CA GLY A 116 1.82 0.41 13.38
C GLY A 116 1.43 1.58 12.49
N ALA A 117 2.38 2.49 12.24
CA ALA A 117 2.15 3.61 11.32
C ALA A 117 1.61 3.06 10.00
N GLN A 118 0.46 3.59 9.58
CA GLN A 118 -0.22 3.16 8.36
C GLN A 118 0.73 3.22 7.15
N ARG A 119 1.76 4.12 7.25
CA ARG A 119 2.84 4.61 6.32
C ARG A 119 3.42 3.67 5.28
N TYR A 120 3.10 2.39 5.38
CA TYR A 120 3.75 1.31 4.68
C TYR A 120 2.79 0.26 4.11
N THR A 121 1.51 0.27 4.46
CA THR A 121 0.69 -0.92 4.20
C THR A 121 0.01 -0.93 2.83
N GLN A 122 -0.47 0.20 2.30
CA GLN A 122 -0.92 0.31 0.90
C GLN A 122 -0.92 1.80 0.51
N PRO A 123 0.11 2.31 -0.17
CA PRO A 123 0.10 3.71 -0.57
C PRO A 123 -1.00 3.96 -1.60
N LEU A 124 -1.76 5.05 -1.40
CA LEU A 124 -2.67 5.53 -2.43
C LEU A 124 -1.84 6.20 -3.52
N LEU A 125 -1.70 5.55 -4.68
CA LEU A 125 -0.98 6.10 -5.82
C LEU A 125 -1.96 6.59 -6.89
N VAL A 126 -1.74 7.83 -7.33
CA VAL A 126 -2.45 8.42 -8.46
C VAL A 126 -1.42 8.88 -9.49
N ALA A 127 -1.70 8.60 -10.76
CA ALA A 127 -0.95 9.17 -11.87
C ALA A 127 -1.70 10.38 -12.45
N GLY A 128 -1.08 11.55 -12.38
CA GLY A 128 -1.53 12.74 -13.09
C GLY A 128 -0.90 12.83 -14.47
N LEU A 129 -1.72 13.16 -15.46
CA LEU A 129 -1.40 13.06 -16.88
C LEU A 129 -1.56 14.41 -17.56
N GLY A 130 -0.59 14.78 -18.38
CA GLY A 130 -0.68 15.92 -19.29
C GLY A 130 -0.06 15.60 -20.64
N CYS A 131 -0.81 15.78 -21.72
CA CYS A 131 -0.36 15.50 -23.08
C CYS A 131 -0.84 16.59 -24.06
N ASN A 132 -0.27 16.66 -25.26
CA ASN A 132 -0.89 17.42 -26.35
C ASN A 132 -2.14 16.70 -26.87
N ARG A 133 -3.00 17.41 -27.60
CA ARG A 133 -4.18 16.83 -28.26
C ARG A 133 -3.79 15.72 -29.23
N GLY A 134 -4.63 14.70 -29.34
CA GLY A 134 -4.43 13.58 -30.27
C GLY A 134 -3.27 12.67 -29.85
N CYS A 135 -3.01 12.59 -28.56
CA CYS A 135 -1.89 11.82 -28.05
C CYS A 135 -2.19 10.31 -28.13
N PRO A 136 -1.39 9.51 -28.85
CA PRO A 136 -1.65 8.09 -28.99
C PRO A 136 -1.49 7.36 -27.65
N LEU A 137 -2.34 6.36 -27.42
CA LEU A 137 -2.37 5.50 -26.23
C LEU A 137 -0.98 4.92 -25.92
N GLU A 138 -0.31 4.38 -26.93
CA GLU A 138 0.96 3.67 -26.81
C GLU A 138 2.02 4.58 -26.18
N ARG A 139 1.96 5.87 -26.47
CA ARG A 139 2.94 6.83 -25.96
C ARG A 139 2.64 7.26 -24.53
N LEU A 140 1.36 7.40 -24.17
CA LEU A 140 0.95 7.60 -22.78
C LEU A 140 1.33 6.40 -21.91
N LEU A 141 1.02 5.19 -22.38
CA LEU A 141 1.32 3.95 -21.68
C LEU A 141 2.83 3.76 -21.52
N ALA A 142 3.61 3.94 -22.58
CA ALA A 142 5.07 3.84 -22.50
C ALA A 142 5.71 4.84 -21.54
N LEU A 143 5.21 6.09 -21.48
CA LEU A 143 5.71 7.08 -20.54
C LEU A 143 5.30 6.72 -19.10
N LEU A 144 4.08 6.26 -18.88
CA LEU A 144 3.62 5.81 -17.57
C LEU A 144 4.44 4.62 -17.07
N ASP A 145 4.61 3.59 -17.89
CA ASP A 145 5.37 2.40 -17.56
C ASP A 145 6.81 2.71 -17.21
N GLN A 146 7.48 3.49 -18.05
CA GLN A 146 8.85 3.86 -17.77
C GLN A 146 8.96 4.68 -16.49
N THR A 147 7.98 5.54 -16.21
CA THR A 147 7.93 6.31 -14.98
C THR A 147 7.81 5.39 -13.76
N LEU A 148 6.87 4.43 -13.80
CA LEU A 148 6.67 3.43 -12.75
C LEU A 148 7.92 2.58 -12.52
N ILE A 149 8.45 1.97 -13.59
CA ILE A 149 9.63 1.09 -13.54
C ILE A 149 10.84 1.80 -12.95
N ASN A 150 11.12 3.04 -13.39
CA ASN A 150 12.27 3.81 -12.90
C ASN A 150 12.19 4.15 -11.41
N HIS A 151 11.01 4.09 -10.81
CA HIS A 151 10.78 4.39 -9.39
C HIS A 151 10.41 3.13 -8.57
N GLY A 152 10.55 1.93 -9.16
CA GLY A 152 10.25 0.67 -8.47
C GLY A 152 8.76 0.47 -8.18
N LEU A 153 7.88 1.13 -8.94
CA LEU A 153 6.43 1.06 -8.80
C LEU A 153 5.81 0.13 -9.86
N GLN A 154 4.65 -0.42 -9.56
CA GLN A 154 3.86 -1.28 -10.43
C GLN A 154 2.52 -0.64 -10.77
N ARG A 155 1.95 -1.03 -11.93
CA ARG A 155 0.63 -0.54 -12.35
C ARG A 155 -0.48 -0.91 -11.37
N SER A 156 -0.37 -2.07 -10.72
CA SER A 156 -1.32 -2.57 -9.72
C SER A 156 -1.39 -1.69 -8.47
N GLU A 157 -0.41 -0.81 -8.24
CA GLU A 157 -0.41 0.12 -7.11
C GLU A 157 -1.22 1.39 -7.40
N LEU A 158 -1.52 1.69 -8.67
CA LEU A 158 -2.33 2.84 -9.05
C LEU A 158 -3.80 2.60 -8.69
N GLN A 159 -4.43 3.60 -8.09
CA GLN A 159 -5.86 3.59 -7.76
C GLN A 159 -6.69 4.55 -8.63
N GLY A 160 -6.02 5.43 -9.37
CA GLY A 160 -6.71 6.37 -10.25
C GLY A 160 -5.77 7.18 -11.14
N LEU A 161 -6.35 7.73 -12.19
CA LEU A 161 -5.71 8.65 -13.12
C LEU A 161 -6.36 10.03 -12.99
N ALA A 162 -5.60 11.09 -13.25
CA ALA A 162 -6.12 12.44 -13.19
C ALA A 162 -5.56 13.34 -14.30
N SER A 163 -6.38 14.27 -14.80
CA SER A 163 -5.95 15.32 -15.73
C SER A 163 -6.78 16.60 -15.56
N ILE A 164 -6.65 17.53 -16.51
CA ILE A 164 -7.40 18.79 -16.53
C ILE A 164 -8.66 18.65 -17.41
N GLU A 165 -9.77 19.28 -17.00
CA GLU A 165 -11.06 19.31 -17.73
C GLU A 165 -10.94 19.74 -19.19
N LEU A 166 -10.01 20.64 -19.50
CA LEU A 166 -9.70 21.02 -20.88
C LEU A 166 -9.40 19.82 -21.79
N LYS A 167 -9.07 18.66 -21.22
CA LYS A 167 -8.77 17.41 -21.94
C LYS A 167 -9.77 16.30 -21.68
N GLN A 168 -10.97 16.58 -21.18
CA GLN A 168 -11.95 15.53 -20.92
C GLN A 168 -12.38 14.79 -22.20
N ASP A 169 -12.24 15.38 -23.37
CA ASP A 169 -12.54 14.81 -24.69
C ASP A 169 -11.30 14.15 -25.35
N GLU A 170 -10.16 14.06 -24.65
CA GLU A 170 -8.95 13.44 -25.19
C GLU A 170 -9.06 11.91 -25.20
N ALA A 171 -9.29 11.32 -26.38
CA ALA A 171 -9.47 9.89 -26.56
C ALA A 171 -8.32 9.04 -25.97
N GLY A 172 -7.07 9.47 -26.11
CA GLY A 172 -5.92 8.73 -25.59
C GLY A 172 -5.92 8.57 -24.07
N LEU A 173 -6.46 9.55 -23.32
CA LEU A 173 -6.57 9.48 -21.87
C LEU A 173 -7.64 8.47 -21.42
N HIS A 174 -8.78 8.44 -22.11
CA HIS A 174 -9.84 7.46 -21.86
C HIS A 174 -9.40 6.04 -22.21
N GLN A 175 -8.78 5.86 -23.37
CA GLN A 175 -8.21 4.59 -23.80
C GLN A 175 -7.17 4.06 -22.79
N LEU A 176 -6.37 4.94 -22.20
CA LEU A 176 -5.42 4.55 -21.15
C LEU A 176 -6.14 4.08 -19.88
N ALA A 177 -7.16 4.81 -19.45
CA ALA A 177 -7.96 4.46 -18.29
C ALA A 177 -8.63 3.09 -18.48
N GLU A 178 -9.23 2.85 -19.64
CA GLU A 178 -9.84 1.58 -20.02
C GLU A 178 -8.80 0.44 -20.06
N ARG A 179 -7.65 0.67 -20.69
CA ARG A 179 -6.56 -0.32 -20.79
C ARG A 179 -6.00 -0.75 -19.43
N LEU A 180 -6.00 0.16 -18.46
CA LEU A 180 -5.53 -0.08 -17.10
C LEU A 180 -6.65 -0.49 -16.14
N GLN A 181 -7.92 -0.42 -16.57
CA GLN A 181 -9.09 -0.63 -15.73
C GLN A 181 -9.11 0.31 -14.50
N LEU A 182 -8.71 1.57 -14.70
CA LEU A 182 -8.65 2.59 -13.66
C LEU A 182 -9.63 3.72 -13.94
N PRO A 183 -10.24 4.32 -12.90
CA PRO A 183 -10.99 5.55 -13.08
C PRO A 183 -10.06 6.70 -13.49
N ILE A 184 -10.55 7.58 -14.36
CA ILE A 184 -9.90 8.84 -14.69
C ILE A 184 -10.78 10.02 -14.28
N HIS A 185 -10.20 10.99 -13.59
CA HIS A 185 -10.89 12.22 -13.21
C HIS A 185 -10.28 13.46 -13.87
N PHE A 186 -11.11 14.41 -14.23
CA PHE A 186 -10.68 15.67 -14.84
C PHE A 186 -11.05 16.83 -13.91
N TYR A 187 -10.10 17.73 -13.65
CA TYR A 187 -10.29 18.85 -12.73
C TYR A 187 -10.32 20.20 -13.45
N PRO A 188 -11.14 21.17 -12.97
CA PRO A 188 -11.07 22.54 -13.43
C PRO A 188 -9.69 23.16 -13.17
N ALA A 189 -9.28 24.09 -14.04
CA ALA A 189 -8.03 24.84 -13.87
C ALA A 189 -7.92 25.54 -12.51
N ALA A 190 -9.04 26.06 -12.00
CA ALA A 190 -9.10 26.74 -10.70
C ALA A 190 -8.69 25.82 -9.54
N VAL A 191 -9.19 24.58 -9.53
CA VAL A 191 -8.82 23.57 -8.52
C VAL A 191 -7.33 23.23 -8.63
N LEU A 192 -6.82 23.03 -9.86
CA LEU A 192 -5.41 22.71 -10.06
C LEU A 192 -4.47 23.86 -9.68
N ALA A 193 -4.92 25.11 -9.78
CA ALA A 193 -4.12 26.29 -9.42
C ALA A 193 -3.81 26.35 -7.91
N GLU A 194 -4.69 25.83 -7.05
CA GLU A 194 -4.48 25.76 -5.59
C GLU A 194 -3.24 24.93 -5.21
N TYR A 195 -2.81 24.01 -6.06
CA TYR A 195 -1.64 23.17 -5.85
C TYR A 195 -0.34 23.81 -6.35
N GLY A 196 -0.38 25.04 -6.88
CA GLY A 196 0.73 25.71 -7.55
C GLY A 196 2.03 25.75 -6.73
N ASP A 197 1.96 25.96 -5.42
CA ASP A 197 3.12 26.06 -4.54
C ASP A 197 3.74 24.70 -4.17
N ARG A 198 3.10 23.61 -4.58
CA ARG A 198 3.53 22.23 -4.30
C ARG A 198 4.10 21.53 -5.52
N LEU A 199 4.14 22.22 -6.66
CA LEU A 199 4.67 21.70 -7.91
C LEU A 199 6.20 21.70 -7.85
N SER A 200 6.83 20.66 -8.39
CA SER A 200 8.29 20.60 -8.49
C SER A 200 8.82 21.62 -9.50
N ARG A 201 8.01 21.98 -10.50
CA ARG A 201 8.36 22.97 -11.52
C ARG A 201 7.14 23.72 -12.05
N LYS A 202 7.15 25.05 -11.90
CA LYS A 202 6.18 25.97 -12.51
C LYS A 202 6.51 26.24 -13.98
N SER A 203 5.50 26.33 -14.85
CA SER A 203 5.67 26.50 -16.30
C SER A 203 4.73 27.57 -16.86
N GLU A 204 5.26 28.76 -17.18
CA GLU A 204 4.51 29.89 -17.75
C GLU A 204 3.75 29.52 -19.04
N ILE A 205 4.34 28.68 -19.88
CA ILE A 205 3.68 28.19 -21.10
C ILE A 205 2.39 27.42 -20.76
N VAL A 206 2.46 26.55 -19.75
CA VAL A 206 1.30 25.74 -19.32
C VAL A 206 0.28 26.63 -18.63
N PHE A 207 0.72 27.63 -17.86
CA PHE A 207 -0.17 28.59 -17.23
C PHE A 207 -0.99 29.38 -18.26
N ARG A 208 -0.35 29.92 -19.31
CA ARG A 208 -1.06 30.63 -20.38
C ARG A 208 -2.07 29.75 -21.13
N GLU A 209 -1.76 28.47 -21.31
CA GLU A 209 -2.64 27.54 -22.04
C GLU A 209 -3.78 26.97 -21.20
N THR A 210 -3.56 26.80 -19.90
CA THR A 210 -4.45 25.97 -19.05
C THR A 210 -4.95 26.67 -17.79
N GLY A 211 -4.40 27.82 -17.42
CA GLY A 211 -4.70 28.50 -16.15
C GLY A 211 -4.02 27.91 -14.91
N CYS A 212 -3.17 26.88 -15.06
CA CYS A 212 -2.39 26.31 -13.95
C CYS A 212 -0.91 26.10 -14.34
N TYR A 213 0.00 26.14 -13.37
CA TYR A 213 1.44 26.05 -13.65
C TYR A 213 1.93 24.64 -14.03
N GLY A 214 1.15 23.60 -13.76
CA GLY A 214 1.54 22.21 -14.03
C GLY A 214 0.41 21.21 -13.85
N VAL A 215 -0.26 20.86 -14.96
CA VAL A 215 -1.40 19.92 -14.98
C VAL A 215 -1.10 18.58 -14.30
N ALA A 216 -0.05 17.87 -14.72
CA ALA A 216 0.17 16.50 -14.29
C ALA A 216 0.46 16.37 -12.78
N GLU A 217 1.25 17.28 -12.20
CA GLU A 217 1.51 17.25 -10.75
C GLU A 217 0.30 17.70 -9.93
N ALA A 218 -0.34 18.81 -10.34
CA ALA A 218 -1.51 19.34 -9.66
C ALA A 218 -2.68 18.33 -9.68
N ALA A 219 -2.95 17.71 -10.83
CA ALA A 219 -4.04 16.75 -10.97
C ALA A 219 -3.79 15.48 -10.14
N ALA A 220 -2.54 15.02 -10.08
CA ALA A 220 -2.18 13.89 -9.23
C ALA A 220 -2.50 14.21 -7.75
N LEU A 221 -1.97 15.33 -7.24
CA LEU A 221 -2.18 15.78 -5.86
C LEU A 221 -3.66 15.99 -5.53
N ALA A 222 -4.40 16.68 -6.40
CA ALA A 222 -5.82 16.96 -6.21
C ALA A 222 -6.64 15.67 -6.08
N HIS A 223 -6.38 14.69 -6.95
CA HIS A 223 -7.11 13.43 -6.91
C HIS A 223 -6.70 12.54 -5.75
N ALA A 224 -5.42 12.49 -5.39
CA ALA A 224 -4.98 11.76 -4.21
C ALA A 224 -5.63 12.30 -2.93
N GLU A 225 -5.79 13.63 -2.79
CA GLU A 225 -6.47 14.23 -1.65
C GLU A 225 -7.99 14.02 -1.68
N ARG A 226 -8.61 14.08 -2.87
CA ARG A 226 -10.05 13.85 -3.02
C ARG A 226 -10.46 12.41 -2.69
N LEU A 227 -9.66 11.41 -3.10
CA LEU A 227 -9.91 10.00 -2.81
C LEU A 227 -9.89 9.68 -1.30
N ILE A 228 -9.28 10.53 -0.48
CA ILE A 228 -9.23 10.38 0.98
C ILE A 228 -10.09 11.41 1.73
N ASP A 229 -10.96 12.13 1.02
CA ASP A 229 -11.82 13.18 1.55
C ASP A 229 -11.02 14.30 2.26
N HIS A 230 -9.91 14.71 1.65
CA HIS A 230 -8.99 15.77 2.12
C HIS A 230 -8.48 15.61 3.57
N ARG A 231 -8.62 14.41 4.16
CA ARG A 231 -8.18 14.12 5.53
C ARG A 231 -6.68 14.32 5.75
N TYR A 232 -5.90 14.22 4.68
CA TYR A 232 -4.44 14.39 4.70
C TYR A 232 -3.96 15.10 3.44
N ARG A 233 -2.76 15.66 3.54
CA ARG A 233 -2.08 16.28 2.41
C ARG A 233 -1.34 15.21 1.58
N ALA A 234 -1.49 15.25 0.26
CA ALA A 234 -0.75 14.38 -0.65
C ALA A 234 0.68 14.90 -0.91
N GLU A 235 1.58 14.02 -1.32
CA GLU A 235 2.97 14.37 -1.67
C GLU A 235 3.32 13.86 -3.07
N LEU A 236 4.22 14.59 -3.75
CA LEU A 236 4.77 14.12 -5.02
C LEU A 236 5.87 13.11 -4.73
N ILE A 237 5.78 11.92 -5.32
CA ILE A 237 6.86 10.93 -5.29
C ILE A 237 7.66 10.96 -6.56
N VAL A 238 6.98 11.16 -7.68
CA VAL A 238 7.64 11.29 -8.96
C VAL A 238 7.43 12.71 -9.47
N PRO A 239 8.47 13.56 -9.48
CA PRO A 239 8.38 14.86 -10.11
C PRO A 239 8.17 14.69 -11.62
N LYS A 240 7.70 15.76 -12.25
CA LYS A 240 7.31 15.76 -13.66
C LYS A 240 8.33 15.16 -14.61
N GLN A 241 7.98 14.00 -15.19
CA GLN A 241 8.75 13.39 -16.27
C GLN A 241 8.27 13.95 -17.61
N LYS A 242 9.16 14.57 -18.39
CA LYS A 242 8.86 15.03 -19.75
C LYS A 242 9.62 14.17 -20.77
N LYS A 243 8.90 13.60 -21.74
CA LYS A 243 9.50 13.07 -22.98
C LYS A 243 9.13 13.94 -24.17
N CYS A 244 10.06 14.81 -24.56
CA CYS A 244 10.00 15.54 -25.83
C CYS A 244 11.08 14.98 -26.76
N ARG A 245 10.81 13.82 -27.40
CA ARG A 245 11.50 13.42 -28.64
C ARG A 245 10.50 12.80 -29.60
N CYS A 246 10.52 13.36 -30.82
CA CYS A 246 10.18 12.83 -32.16
C CYS A 246 9.39 13.86 -33.00
N HIS A 247 9.77 13.93 -34.29
CA HIS A 247 9.51 14.84 -35.43
C HIS A 247 8.16 15.59 -35.59
N ALA A 248 7.20 15.45 -34.68
CA ALA A 248 5.85 16.03 -34.80
C ALA A 248 5.41 16.87 -33.57
N GLY A 249 6.33 17.33 -32.71
CA GLY A 249 5.99 18.34 -31.69
C GLY A 249 5.13 17.88 -30.50
N HIS A 250 4.97 16.58 -30.26
CA HIS A 250 4.15 16.08 -29.15
C HIS A 250 4.95 16.04 -27.83
N CYS A 251 4.74 17.01 -26.94
CA CYS A 251 5.25 16.94 -25.56
C CYS A 251 4.23 16.27 -24.64
N GLN A 252 4.74 15.49 -23.69
CA GLN A 252 3.96 14.74 -22.73
C GLN A 252 4.61 14.86 -21.37
N SER A 253 3.77 14.73 -20.35
CA SER A 253 4.20 14.58 -18.97
C SER A 253 3.32 13.62 -18.20
N VAL A 254 3.98 12.74 -17.46
CA VAL A 254 3.37 11.92 -16.43
C VAL A 254 4.02 12.33 -15.11
N CYS A 255 3.19 12.46 -14.08
CA CYS A 255 3.63 12.67 -12.70
C CYS A 255 2.85 11.71 -11.83
N GLN A 256 3.43 11.31 -10.71
CA GLN A 256 2.77 10.43 -9.77
C GLN A 256 2.83 11.06 -8.40
N SER A 257 1.65 11.22 -7.80
CA SER A 257 1.52 11.57 -6.40
C SER A 257 1.19 10.32 -5.62
N LEU A 258 1.86 10.17 -4.50
CA LEU A 258 1.58 9.10 -3.56
C LEU A 258 1.09 9.72 -2.27
N ARG A 259 0.16 9.04 -1.62
CA ARG A 259 0.09 9.09 -0.17
C ARG A 259 0.99 7.98 0.35
N ARG A 260 2.09 8.33 1.02
CA ARG A 260 2.82 7.39 1.88
C ARG A 260 2.01 7.26 3.16
N LEU A 261 0.91 6.55 2.97
CA LEU A 261 -0.23 6.41 3.85
C LEU A 261 0.23 5.62 5.04
#